data_AF-A0A078G1N1-F1
#
_entry.id   AF-A0A078G1N1-F1
#
_cell.length_a   1.000
_cell.length_b   1.000
_cell.length_c   1.000
_cell.angle_alpha   90.00
_cell.angle_beta   90.00
_cell.angle_gamma   90.00
#
_symmetry.space_group_name_H-M   'P 1'
#
loop_
_entity.id
_entity.type
_entity.pdbx_description
1 polymer ?
#
loop_
_entity_poly.entity_id
_entity_poly.type
_entity_poly.pdbx_seq_one_letter_code
_entity_poly.pdbx_strand_id
1 'polypeptide(L)'
;MDSNTQQTYNNMFDEVMDATYSAMNALGYGDVDIAVGETGWPSACDAAWCTPQNAANYNLNIIKLAQNIGTPLMPNRHIDIYLFALFKPVQPNNGKWCVAKQEATDAQLGANIDWVCSQGIDCKTISPSGTCFDNRLKTLASFIMNVYYQSNGGSEDACSFGGSGIVVTTDPSTSTCVEPN
;
A
#
# COMPACT_ATOMS: atom_id res chain seq x y z
N MET A 1 -14.37 13.28 27.68
CA MET A 1 -14.38 12.66 29.01
C MET A 1 -15.23 11.42 28.93
N ASP A 2 -14.64 10.25 29.10
CA ASP A 2 -15.35 8.98 29.11
C ASP A 2 -16.22 8.88 30.37
N SER A 3 -17.50 8.53 30.22
CA SER A 3 -18.45 8.53 31.33
C SER A 3 -18.18 7.41 32.35
N ASN A 4 -17.53 6.32 31.93
CA ASN A 4 -17.30 5.16 32.79
C ASN A 4 -16.04 5.30 33.64
N THR A 5 -14.96 5.77 33.02
CA THR A 5 -13.62 5.87 33.61
C THR A 5 -13.26 7.28 34.05
N GLN A 6 -14.07 8.27 33.65
CA GLN A 6 -13.83 9.70 33.90
C GLN A 6 -12.52 10.23 33.26
N GLN A 7 -11.90 9.44 32.38
CA GLN A 7 -10.66 9.82 31.70
C GLN A 7 -10.92 10.77 30.53
N THR A 8 -9.94 11.62 30.23
CA THR A 8 -9.97 12.49 29.05
C THR A 8 -8.85 12.09 28.11
N TYR A 9 -9.25 11.59 26.93
CA TYR A 9 -8.35 11.21 25.86
C TYR A 9 -8.12 12.38 24.92
N ASN A 10 -6.85 12.62 24.57
CA ASN A 10 -6.46 13.65 23.61
C ASN A 10 -6.19 13.08 22.21
N ASN A 11 -6.25 11.76 22.08
CA ASN A 11 -6.11 11.04 20.83
C ASN A 11 -6.94 9.74 20.90
N MET A 12 -7.38 9.26 19.73
CA MET A 12 -8.20 8.07 19.62
C MET A 12 -7.41 6.77 19.89
N PHE A 13 -6.09 6.80 19.74
CA PHE A 13 -5.25 5.61 19.95
C PHE A 13 -5.29 5.15 21.41
N ASP A 14 -5.04 6.07 22.34
CA ASP A 14 -5.10 5.80 23.78
C ASP A 14 -6.51 5.38 24.21
N GLU A 15 -7.55 5.97 23.63
CA GLU A 15 -8.95 5.64 23.91
C GLU A 15 -9.26 4.18 23.53
N VAL A 16 -8.84 3.74 22.34
CA VAL A 16 -9.04 2.37 21.86
C VAL A 16 -8.23 1.36 22.69
N MET A 17 -7.00 1.71 23.07
CA MET A 17 -6.17 0.87 23.93
C MET A 17 -6.80 0.69 25.32
N ASP A 18 -7.27 1.77 25.93
CA ASP A 18 -7.91 1.73 27.24
C ASP A 18 -9.29 1.07 27.22
N ALA A 19 -10.03 1.19 26.10
CA ALA A 19 -11.27 0.44 25.89
C ALA A 19 -10.99 -1.07 25.83
N THR A 20 -9.93 -1.48 25.12
CA THR A 20 -9.50 -2.88 25.04
C THR A 20 -9.10 -3.42 26.41
N TYR A 21 -8.28 -2.66 27.14
CA TYR A 21 -7.91 -2.98 28.52
C TYR A 21 -9.13 -3.10 29.44
N SER A 22 -10.07 -2.16 29.37
CA SER A 22 -11.27 -2.18 30.21
C SER A 22 -12.10 -3.45 29.96
N ALA A 23 -12.22 -3.87 28.71
CA ALA A 23 -12.91 -5.11 28.36
C ALA A 23 -12.18 -6.36 28.90
N MET A 24 -10.86 -6.43 28.74
CA MET A 24 -10.05 -7.55 29.27
C MET A 24 -10.10 -7.61 30.80
N ASN A 25 -10.01 -6.46 31.46
CA ASN A 25 -10.08 -6.36 32.90
C ASN A 25 -11.45 -6.78 33.45
N ALA A 26 -12.54 -6.44 32.77
CA ALA A 26 -13.89 -6.89 33.14
C ALA A 26 -14.05 -8.42 33.09
N LEU A 27 -13.23 -9.11 32.27
CA LEU A 27 -13.18 -10.57 32.18
C LEU A 27 -12.16 -11.20 33.15
N GLY A 28 -11.45 -10.39 33.94
CA GLY A 28 -10.42 -10.85 34.89
C GLY A 28 -9.03 -11.05 34.28
N TYR A 29 -8.77 -10.51 33.08
CA TYR A 29 -7.50 -10.62 32.36
C TYR A 29 -6.78 -9.28 32.21
N GLY A 30 -6.92 -8.37 33.19
CA GLY A 30 -6.29 -7.05 33.14
C GLY A 30 -4.76 -7.09 33.18
N ASP A 31 -4.19 -8.17 33.70
CA ASP A 31 -2.75 -8.44 33.80
C ASP A 31 -2.12 -8.93 32.49
N VAL A 32 -2.91 -9.35 31.50
CA VAL A 32 -2.39 -9.80 30.20
C VAL A 32 -1.86 -8.63 29.39
N ASP A 33 -0.64 -8.76 28.85
CA ASP A 33 0.00 -7.73 28.02
C ASP A 33 -0.70 -7.53 26.68
N ILE A 34 -0.76 -6.27 26.25
CA ILE A 34 -1.42 -5.84 25.03
C ILE A 34 -0.37 -5.32 24.06
N ALA A 35 -0.39 -5.86 22.84
CA ALA A 35 0.39 -5.37 21.72
C ALA A 35 -0.55 -4.92 20.60
N VAL A 36 -0.19 -3.84 19.91
CA VAL A 36 -0.90 -3.35 18.72
C VAL A 36 -0.33 -4.03 17.50
N GLY A 37 -0.99 -5.09 17.04
CA GLY A 37 -0.56 -5.88 15.90
C GLY A 37 -0.53 -5.10 14.58
N GLU A 38 -1.42 -4.10 14.42
CA GLU A 38 -1.50 -3.28 13.21
C GLU A 38 -1.98 -1.88 13.55
N THR A 39 -1.27 -0.87 13.06
CA THR A 39 -1.73 0.51 13.07
C THR A 39 -1.10 1.31 11.92
N GLY A 40 -1.88 2.13 11.24
CA GLY A 40 -1.38 2.91 10.12
C GLY A 40 -2.47 3.76 9.49
N TRP A 41 -2.08 4.56 8.51
CA TRP A 41 -3.01 5.40 7.76
C TRP A 41 -2.68 5.37 6.26
N PRO A 42 -3.68 5.11 5.39
CA PRO A 42 -3.46 4.99 3.96
C PRO A 42 -3.09 6.33 3.33
N SER A 43 -2.12 6.32 2.41
CA SER A 43 -1.69 7.50 1.65
C SER A 43 -2.52 7.76 0.39
N ALA A 44 -3.35 6.81 -0.02
CA ALA A 44 -4.23 6.90 -1.18
C ALA A 44 -5.45 5.96 -1.04
N CYS A 45 -6.66 6.50 -1.25
CA CYS A 45 -7.95 5.80 -1.32
C CYS A 45 -9.05 6.81 -1.73
N ASP A 46 -10.30 6.36 -1.91
CA ASP A 46 -11.41 7.19 -2.44
C ASP A 46 -11.83 8.35 -1.53
N ALA A 47 -11.30 8.41 -0.30
CA ALA A 47 -11.65 9.42 0.68
C ALA A 47 -10.67 10.61 0.67
N ALA A 48 -11.18 11.83 0.83
CA ALA A 48 -10.37 13.06 0.81
C ALA A 48 -9.32 13.16 1.94
N TRP A 49 -9.50 12.43 3.04
CA TRP A 49 -8.55 12.39 4.16
C TRP A 49 -7.41 11.37 3.95
N CYS A 50 -7.39 10.70 2.80
CA CYS A 50 -6.42 9.69 2.42
C CYS A 50 -5.29 10.31 1.60
N THR A 51 -4.41 11.03 2.29
CA THR A 51 -3.32 11.78 1.65
C THR A 51 -1.96 11.33 2.18
N PRO A 52 -0.88 11.46 1.38
CA PRO A 52 0.48 11.19 1.86
C PRO A 52 0.83 12.00 3.12
N GLN A 53 0.32 13.23 3.22
CA GLN A 53 0.55 14.09 4.38
C GLN A 53 -0.12 13.55 5.65
N ASN A 54 -1.38 13.12 5.56
CA ASN A 54 -2.09 12.55 6.71
C ASN A 54 -1.46 11.22 7.14
N ALA A 55 -1.07 10.39 6.18
CA ALA A 55 -0.36 9.14 6.43
C ALA A 55 0.96 9.37 7.18
N ALA A 56 1.78 10.32 6.71
CA ALA A 56 3.03 10.70 7.37
C ALA A 56 2.79 11.25 8.78
N ASN A 57 1.80 12.15 8.94
CA ASN A 57 1.47 12.72 10.24
C ASN A 57 1.02 11.65 11.25
N TYR A 58 0.19 10.72 10.82
CA TYR A 58 -0.26 9.61 11.66
C TYR A 58 0.91 8.76 12.14
N ASN A 59 1.73 8.25 11.20
CA ASN A 59 2.85 7.36 11.53
C ASN A 59 3.87 8.05 12.43
N LEU A 60 4.19 9.33 12.19
CA LEU A 60 5.09 10.10 13.04
C LEU A 60 4.52 10.31 14.45
N ASN A 61 3.22 10.50 14.59
CA ASN A 61 2.60 10.66 15.90
C ASN A 61 2.51 9.33 16.66
N ILE A 62 2.29 8.21 15.98
CA ILE A 62 2.39 6.87 16.60
C ILE A 62 3.81 6.62 17.13
N ILE A 63 4.85 6.97 16.36
CA ILE A 63 6.24 6.83 16.83
C ILE A 63 6.49 7.69 18.08
N LYS A 64 5.95 8.91 18.15
CA LYS A 64 6.04 9.75 19.35
C LYS A 64 5.27 9.14 20.52
N LEU A 65 4.09 8.59 20.29
CA LEU A 65 3.30 7.93 21.33
C LEU A 65 4.00 6.67 21.86
N ALA A 66 4.68 5.91 21.00
CA ALA A 66 5.49 4.75 21.41
C ALA A 66 6.64 5.11 22.36
N GLN A 67 7.06 6.38 22.39
CA GLN A 67 8.05 6.87 23.35
C GLN A 67 7.43 7.24 24.71
N ASN A 68 6.10 7.44 24.78
CA ASN A 68 5.38 7.58 26.04
C ASN A 68 5.19 6.20 26.68
N ILE A 69 5.22 6.15 28.00
CA ILE A 69 5.06 4.90 28.72
C ILE A 69 3.59 4.71 29.13
N GLY A 70 2.86 4.01 28.28
CA GLY A 70 1.49 3.56 28.54
C GLY A 70 0.39 4.55 28.17
N THR A 71 -0.81 4.28 28.67
CA THR A 71 -2.06 5.02 28.40
C THR A 71 -2.71 5.47 29.72
N PRO A 72 -3.75 6.33 29.71
CA PRO A 72 -4.39 6.80 30.94
C PRO A 72 -4.85 5.71 31.93
N LEU A 73 -5.36 4.57 31.47
CA LEU A 73 -5.73 3.42 32.32
C LEU A 73 -4.63 2.39 32.49
N MET A 74 -3.59 2.41 31.65
CA MET A 74 -2.41 1.56 31.77
C MET A 74 -1.13 2.40 31.90
N PRO A 75 -1.01 3.24 32.94
CA PRO A 75 0.18 4.08 33.10
C PRO A 75 1.41 3.23 33.37
N ASN A 76 2.55 3.61 32.79
CA ASN A 76 3.82 2.89 32.91
C ASN A 76 3.83 1.48 32.29
N ARG A 77 2.88 1.14 31.42
CA ARG A 77 2.87 -0.11 30.67
C ARG A 77 3.58 0.05 29.32
N HIS A 78 4.56 -0.79 29.03
CA HIS A 78 5.15 -0.85 27.69
C HIS A 78 4.15 -1.49 26.73
N ILE A 79 3.95 -0.87 25.57
CA ILE A 79 3.03 -1.36 24.54
C ILE A 79 3.85 -1.50 23.25
N ASP A 80 3.96 -2.72 22.75
CA ASP A 80 4.56 -2.97 21.44
C ASP A 80 3.59 -2.52 20.33
N ILE A 81 4.09 -1.72 19.38
CA ILE A 81 3.28 -1.14 18.31
C ILE A 81 3.90 -1.46 16.95
N TYR A 82 3.15 -2.18 16.12
CA TYR A 82 3.58 -2.56 14.77
C TYR A 82 2.89 -1.67 13.73
N LEU A 83 3.68 -0.86 13.03
CA LEU A 83 3.20 -0.02 11.94
C LEU A 83 2.81 -0.88 10.73
N PHE A 84 1.54 -0.78 10.32
CA PHE A 84 1.00 -1.42 9.13
C PHE A 84 0.97 -0.42 7.96
N ALA A 85 1.62 -0.67 6.83
CA ALA A 85 2.55 -1.76 6.52
C ALA A 85 3.85 -1.19 5.95
N LEU A 86 4.91 -2.00 5.93
CA LEU A 86 6.20 -1.61 5.36
C LEU A 86 6.09 -1.36 3.84
N PHE A 87 5.26 -2.14 3.16
CA PHE A 87 5.03 -2.05 1.73
C PHE A 87 3.54 -1.91 1.45
N LYS A 88 3.20 -1.18 0.38
CA LYS A 88 1.84 -1.18 -0.15
C LYS A 88 1.50 -2.63 -0.54
N PRO A 89 0.44 -3.23 0.04
CA PRO A 89 0.06 -4.58 -0.33
C PRO A 89 -0.27 -4.57 -1.83
N VAL A 90 0.36 -5.47 -2.58
CA VAL A 90 -0.05 -5.77 -3.94
C VAL A 90 -1.46 -6.32 -3.81
N GLN A 91 -2.45 -5.56 -4.29
CA GLN A 91 -3.79 -6.10 -4.46
C GLN A 91 -3.69 -7.06 -5.64
N PRO A 92 -3.92 -8.37 -5.46
CA PRO A 92 -4.00 -9.26 -6.60
C PRO A 92 -5.14 -8.73 -7.46
N ASN A 93 -4.86 -8.29 -8.68
CA ASN A 93 -5.81 -7.59 -9.52
C ASN A 93 -6.86 -8.54 -10.14
N ASN A 94 -7.32 -9.55 -9.41
CA ASN A 94 -8.35 -10.51 -9.81
C ASN A 94 -8.17 -11.05 -11.25
N GLY A 95 -6.92 -11.23 -11.71
CA GLY A 95 -6.64 -11.61 -13.08
C GLY A 95 -6.90 -10.47 -14.07
N LYS A 96 -6.39 -9.28 -13.78
CA LYS A 96 -6.38 -8.12 -14.68
C LYS A 96 -4.96 -7.63 -14.88
N TRP A 97 -4.63 -7.35 -16.13
CA TRP A 97 -3.33 -6.86 -16.56
C TRP A 97 -3.47 -5.62 -17.42
N CYS A 98 -2.52 -4.71 -17.35
CA CYS A 98 -2.44 -3.59 -18.27
C CYS A 98 -1.50 -3.92 -19.43
N VAL A 99 -2.00 -3.94 -20.66
CA VAL A 99 -1.20 -4.19 -21.85
C VAL A 99 -1.26 -3.03 -22.84
N ALA A 100 -0.25 -2.92 -23.71
CA ALA A 100 -0.26 -1.95 -24.79
C ALA A 100 -1.35 -2.28 -25.83
N LYS A 101 -2.12 -1.27 -26.23
CA LYS A 101 -3.09 -1.39 -27.32
C LYS A 101 -2.42 -1.69 -28.66
N GLN A 102 -3.15 -2.31 -29.58
CA GLN A 102 -2.60 -2.71 -30.88
C GLN A 102 -2.25 -1.50 -31.77
N GLU A 103 -3.01 -0.42 -31.62
CA GLU A 103 -2.86 0.84 -32.33
C GLU A 103 -1.86 1.82 -31.70
N ALA A 104 -1.27 1.46 -30.55
CA ALA A 104 -0.26 2.29 -29.90
C ALA A 104 0.99 2.39 -30.78
N THR A 105 1.49 3.62 -30.96
CA THR A 105 2.69 3.87 -31.75
C THR A 105 3.95 3.57 -30.96
N ASP A 106 5.04 3.19 -31.63
CA ASP A 106 6.33 2.95 -30.99
C ASP A 106 6.83 4.17 -30.19
N ALA A 107 6.53 5.38 -30.66
CA ALA A 107 6.84 6.61 -29.94
C ALA A 107 6.10 6.73 -28.60
N GLN A 108 4.81 6.37 -28.56
CA GLN A 108 4.04 6.33 -27.31
C GLN A 108 4.56 5.26 -26.38
N LEU A 109 4.88 4.07 -26.90
CA LEU A 109 5.35 2.94 -26.11
C LEU A 109 6.73 3.20 -25.49
N GLY A 110 7.65 3.80 -26.25
CA GLY A 110 8.94 4.24 -25.71
C GLY A 110 8.77 5.28 -24.61
N ALA A 111 7.92 6.30 -24.83
CA ALA A 111 7.62 7.32 -23.82
C ALA A 111 6.98 6.73 -22.55
N ASN A 112 6.10 5.73 -22.68
CA ASN A 112 5.51 5.04 -21.53
C ASN A 112 6.59 4.32 -20.71
N ILE A 113 7.50 3.59 -21.36
CA ILE A 113 8.60 2.89 -20.68
C ILE A 113 9.46 3.92 -19.92
N ASP A 114 9.95 4.95 -20.60
CA ASP A 114 10.79 5.98 -20.00
C ASP A 114 10.11 6.65 -18.79
N TRP A 115 8.82 6.98 -18.95
CA TRP A 115 8.04 7.55 -17.87
C TRP A 115 7.90 6.60 -16.68
N VAL A 116 7.55 5.33 -16.89
CA VAL A 116 7.42 4.35 -15.79
C VAL A 116 8.75 4.15 -15.07
N CYS A 117 9.86 4.03 -15.80
CA CYS A 117 11.19 3.88 -15.20
C CYS A 117 11.59 5.10 -14.34
N SER A 118 11.07 6.28 -14.66
CA SER A 118 11.26 7.49 -13.84
C SER A 118 10.46 7.50 -12.53
N GLN A 119 9.45 6.63 -12.40
CA GLN A 119 8.60 6.52 -11.20
C GLN A 119 9.21 5.62 -10.10
N GLY A 120 10.47 5.19 -10.25
CA GLY A 120 11.14 4.31 -9.29
C GLY A 120 10.84 2.82 -9.47
N ILE A 121 10.27 2.43 -10.62
CA ILE A 121 10.08 1.02 -11.00
C ILE A 121 11.36 0.46 -11.63
N ASP A 122 11.71 -0.78 -11.29
CA ASP A 122 12.91 -1.43 -11.81
C ASP A 122 12.74 -1.91 -13.26
N CYS A 123 13.28 -1.14 -14.20
CA CYS A 123 13.28 -1.48 -15.63
C CYS A 123 14.44 -2.38 -16.06
N LYS A 124 15.30 -2.85 -15.15
CA LYS A 124 16.36 -3.82 -15.50
C LYS A 124 15.79 -5.15 -15.98
N THR A 125 14.59 -5.50 -15.54
CA THR A 125 13.90 -6.75 -15.89
C THR A 125 13.54 -6.86 -17.38
N ILE A 126 13.37 -5.71 -18.06
CA ILE A 126 13.11 -5.64 -19.50
C ILE A 126 14.34 -5.26 -20.34
N SER A 127 15.50 -5.10 -19.71
CA SER A 127 16.76 -4.84 -20.44
C SER A 127 17.24 -6.12 -21.14
N PRO A 128 18.19 -6.08 -22.10
CA PRO A 128 18.67 -7.27 -22.83
C PRO A 128 19.17 -8.44 -21.96
N SER A 129 19.58 -8.17 -20.73
CA SER A 129 20.00 -9.17 -19.73
C SER A 129 18.91 -9.50 -18.69
N GLY A 130 17.72 -8.93 -18.84
CA GLY A 130 16.59 -9.08 -17.94
C GLY A 130 15.80 -10.36 -18.21
N THR A 131 15.10 -10.84 -17.18
CA THR A 131 14.33 -12.10 -17.26
C THR A 131 13.09 -12.00 -18.14
N CYS A 132 12.61 -10.79 -18.43
CA CYS A 132 11.43 -10.52 -19.26
C CYS A 132 11.78 -9.70 -20.52
N PHE A 133 12.99 -9.87 -21.05
CA PHE A 133 13.39 -9.24 -22.30
C PHE A 133 12.66 -9.82 -23.51
N ASP A 134 12.19 -8.94 -24.39
CA ASP A 134 11.64 -9.26 -25.71
C ASP A 134 12.15 -8.22 -26.71
N ASN A 135 12.35 -8.62 -27.97
CA ASN A 135 12.83 -7.73 -29.01
C ASN A 135 11.75 -6.78 -29.57
N ARG A 136 10.49 -6.99 -29.19
CA ARG A 136 9.35 -6.15 -29.59
C ARG A 136 9.05 -5.12 -28.52
N LEU A 137 9.07 -3.85 -28.92
CA LEU A 137 8.79 -2.73 -28.03
C LEU A 137 7.42 -2.84 -27.35
N LYS A 138 6.41 -3.34 -28.07
CA LYS A 138 5.07 -3.57 -27.52
C LYS A 138 5.04 -4.54 -26.35
N THR A 139 5.83 -5.61 -26.40
CA THR A 139 5.90 -6.59 -25.32
C THR A 139 6.62 -6.00 -24.11
N LEU A 140 7.74 -5.31 -24.32
CA LEU A 140 8.46 -4.61 -23.25
C LEU A 140 7.58 -3.55 -22.57
N ALA A 141 6.87 -2.76 -23.37
CA ALA A 141 5.97 -1.73 -22.88
C ALA A 141 4.80 -2.34 -22.10
N SER A 142 4.18 -3.41 -22.60
CA SER A 142 3.08 -4.09 -21.90
C SER A 142 3.51 -4.56 -20.52
N PHE A 143 4.68 -5.21 -20.41
CA PHE A 143 5.18 -5.68 -19.11
C PHE A 143 5.41 -4.53 -18.13
N ILE A 144 6.09 -3.46 -18.55
CA ILE A 144 6.38 -2.32 -17.66
C ILE A 144 5.12 -1.51 -17.32
N MET A 145 4.21 -1.34 -18.27
CA MET A 145 2.90 -0.73 -18.04
C MET A 145 2.09 -1.55 -17.03
N ASN A 146 2.14 -2.88 -17.11
CA ASN A 146 1.52 -3.77 -16.14
C ASN A 146 2.16 -3.63 -14.75
N VAL A 147 3.49 -3.65 -14.63
CA VAL A 147 4.19 -3.44 -13.34
C VAL A 147 3.76 -2.12 -12.69
N TYR A 148 3.65 -1.04 -13.47
CA TYR A 148 3.14 0.24 -12.98
C TYR A 148 1.67 0.15 -12.55
N TYR A 149 0.81 -0.44 -13.38
CA TYR A 149 -0.61 -0.64 -13.09
C TYR A 149 -0.83 -1.40 -11.78
N GLN A 150 -0.11 -2.50 -11.56
CA GLN A 150 -0.16 -3.29 -10.33
C GLN A 150 0.31 -2.47 -9.11
N SER A 151 1.44 -1.76 -9.25
CA SER A 151 1.99 -0.90 -8.18
C SER A 151 1.05 0.25 -7.80
N ASN A 152 0.21 0.70 -8.73
CA ASN A 152 -0.76 1.77 -8.55
C ASN A 152 -2.16 1.28 -8.19
N GLY A 153 -2.30 0.01 -7.78
CA GLY A 153 -3.55 -0.52 -7.23
C GLY A 153 -4.59 -0.89 -8.30
N GLY A 154 -4.17 -1.06 -9.55
CA GLY A 154 -5.05 -1.62 -10.58
C GLY A 154 -6.15 -0.72 -11.09
N SER A 155 -6.08 0.59 -10.87
CA SER A 155 -7.08 1.53 -11.38
C SER A 155 -7.05 1.62 -12.91
N GLU A 156 -8.21 1.84 -13.53
CA GLU A 156 -8.30 2.00 -14.98
C GLU A 156 -7.46 3.19 -15.47
N ASP A 157 -7.39 4.27 -14.68
CA ASP A 157 -6.58 5.44 -14.97
C ASP A 157 -5.08 5.11 -14.99
N ALA A 158 -4.60 4.23 -14.11
CA ALA A 158 -3.21 3.79 -14.10
C ALA A 158 -2.82 3.00 -15.36
N CYS A 159 -3.80 2.44 -16.08
CA CYS A 159 -3.58 1.75 -17.34
C CYS A 159 -3.83 2.64 -18.58
N SER A 160 -4.24 3.90 -18.40
CA SER A 160 -4.59 4.75 -19.54
C SER A 160 -3.39 5.05 -20.45
N PHE A 161 -2.25 5.46 -19.88
CA PHE A 161 -1.02 5.82 -20.61
C PHE A 161 -1.29 6.71 -21.84
N GLY A 162 -2.03 7.81 -21.64
CA GLY A 162 -2.43 8.69 -22.74
C GLY A 162 -3.33 8.02 -23.79
N GLY A 163 -4.10 7.00 -23.39
CA GLY A 163 -4.97 6.20 -24.24
C GLY A 163 -4.29 5.02 -24.94
N SER A 164 -3.01 4.75 -24.67
CA SER A 164 -2.23 3.68 -25.31
C SER A 164 -2.23 2.35 -24.55
N GLY A 165 -2.74 2.31 -23.33
CA GLY A 165 -2.91 1.09 -22.54
C GLY A 165 -4.36 0.62 -22.44
N ILE A 166 -4.54 -0.68 -22.22
CA ILE A 166 -5.84 -1.31 -22.02
C ILE A 166 -5.77 -2.40 -20.95
N VAL A 167 -6.79 -2.44 -20.10
CA VAL A 167 -6.94 -3.51 -19.11
C VAL A 167 -7.51 -4.74 -19.79
N VAL A 168 -6.84 -5.88 -19.62
CA VAL A 168 -7.26 -7.18 -20.12
C VAL A 168 -7.46 -8.15 -18.97
N THR A 169 -8.38 -9.10 -19.15
CA THR A 169 -8.68 -10.17 -18.18
C THR A 169 -8.10 -11.52 -18.58
N THR A 170 -7.39 -11.56 -19.70
CA THR A 170 -6.68 -12.75 -20.18
C THR A 170 -5.21 -12.59 -19.83
N ASP A 171 -4.66 -13.59 -19.15
CA ASP A 171 -3.25 -13.60 -18.72
C ASP A 171 -2.33 -13.44 -19.95
N PRO A 172 -1.58 -12.31 -20.05
CA PRO A 172 -0.67 -12.07 -21.16
C PRO A 172 0.69 -12.75 -20.98
N SER A 173 0.89 -13.53 -19.90
CA SER A 173 2.13 -14.24 -19.61
C SER A 173 2.54 -15.17 -20.75
N THR A 174 3.84 -15.30 -20.91
CA THR A 174 4.48 -16.26 -21.82
C THR A 174 5.25 -17.30 -21.03
N SER A 175 5.72 -18.37 -21.69
CA SER A 175 6.54 -19.39 -21.05
C SER A 175 7.88 -18.86 -20.51
N THR A 176 8.33 -17.70 -20.99
CA THR A 176 9.62 -17.09 -20.63
C THR A 176 9.48 -15.86 -19.74
N CYS A 177 8.29 -15.27 -19.65
CA CYS A 177 8.02 -14.10 -18.83
C CYS A 177 6.62 -14.18 -18.25
N VAL A 178 6.53 -14.22 -16.93
CA VAL A 178 5.27 -14.22 -16.18
C VAL A 178 4.92 -12.78 -15.82
N GLU A 179 3.71 -12.37 -16.17
CA GLU A 179 3.19 -11.03 -15.92
C GLU A 179 2.70 -10.91 -14.46
N PRO A 180 3.14 -9.89 -13.70
CA PRO A 180 2.67 -9.67 -12.35
C PRO A 180 1.15 -9.47 -12.29
N ASN A 181 0.49 -10.06 -11.30
CA ASN A 181 -0.94 -9.94 -11.01
C ASN A 181 -1.17 -9.61 -9.53
#